data_AF-A0A926VFJ2-F1
#
_entry.id   AF-A0A926VFJ2-F1
#
_cell.length_a   1.000
_cell.length_b   1.000
_cell.length_c   1.000
_cell.angle_alpha   90.00
_cell.angle_beta   90.00
_cell.angle_gamma   90.00
#
_symmetry.space_group_name_H-M   'P 1'
#
loop_
_entity.id
_entity.type
_entity.pdbx_description
1 polymer ?
#
loop_
_entity_poly.entity_id
_entity_poly.type
_entity_poly.pdbx_seq_one_letter_code
_entity_poly.pdbx_strand_id
1 'polypeptide(L)'
;MRAEYWEKIKQIEPENLVFLDETGILIGSIGTHARSYPGTRLTELNPFYRAAKVTAIGAVSINKVLALMTINDSIYGWAFAVFIEKFLCPQLWVGAIVVMDNLPAHKLASIEPMIQ
;
A
#
# COMPACT_ATOMS: atom_id res chain seq x y z
N MET A 1 -9.40 12.31 -18.69
CA MET A 1 -8.50 11.41 -17.92
C MET A 1 -8.48 11.65 -16.40
N ARG A 2 -7.90 12.74 -15.84
CA ARG A 2 -7.97 12.99 -14.36
C ARG A 2 -9.28 13.67 -13.93
N ALA A 3 -9.76 14.66 -14.68
CA ALA A 3 -11.01 15.37 -14.38
C ALA A 3 -12.23 14.43 -14.40
N GLU A 4 -12.36 13.59 -15.43
CA GLU A 4 -13.42 12.57 -15.52
C GLU A 4 -13.40 11.58 -14.34
N TYR A 5 -12.21 11.19 -13.86
CA TYR A 5 -12.09 10.34 -12.68
C TYR A 5 -12.63 11.05 -11.42
N TRP A 6 -12.29 12.32 -11.23
CA TRP A 6 -12.84 13.13 -10.15
C TRP A 6 -14.36 13.26 -10.23
N GLU A 7 -14.90 13.45 -11.44
CA GLU A 7 -16.34 13.53 -11.67
C GLU A 7 -17.08 12.24 -11.29
N LYS A 8 -16.44 11.07 -11.45
CA LYS A 8 -16.99 9.78 -11.00
C LYS A 8 -16.87 9.59 -9.49
N ILE A 9 -15.68 9.86 -8.94
CA ILE A 9 -15.37 9.63 -7.52
C ILE A 9 -16.19 10.54 -6.61
N LYS A 10 -16.44 11.79 -7.01
CA LYS A 10 -17.16 12.75 -6.16
C LYS A 10 -18.61 12.38 -5.88
N GLN A 11 -19.19 11.46 -6.66
CA GLN A 11 -20.56 10.97 -6.45
C GLN A 11 -20.63 9.79 -5.49
N ILE A 12 -19.48 9.24 -5.10
CA ILE A 12 -19.38 8.09 -4.20
C ILE A 12 -19.22 8.62 -2.77
N GLU A 13 -19.98 8.05 -1.84
CA GLU A 13 -19.82 8.34 -0.41
C GLU A 13 -18.41 7.90 0.06
N PRO A 14 -17.65 8.77 0.76
CA PRO A 14 -16.29 8.45 1.21
C PRO A 14 -16.18 7.15 2.02
N GLU A 15 -17.25 6.78 2.73
CA GLU A 15 -17.36 5.57 3.52
C GLU A 15 -17.28 4.30 2.67
N ASN A 16 -17.66 4.37 1.38
CA ASN A 16 -17.61 3.27 0.43
C ASN A 16 -16.27 3.18 -0.31
N LEU A 17 -15.37 4.16 -0.16
CA LEU A 17 -14.07 4.14 -0.82
C LEU A 17 -13.05 3.33 -0.03
N VAL A 18 -12.39 2.41 -0.72
CA VAL A 18 -11.29 1.60 -0.21
C VAL A 18 -10.07 1.86 -1.08
N PHE A 19 -9.02 2.44 -0.50
CA PHE A 19 -7.77 2.73 -1.20
C PHE A 19 -6.75 1.63 -0.94
N LEU A 20 -6.21 1.08 -2.02
CA LEU A 20 -5.15 0.09 -2.01
C LEU A 20 -3.87 0.71 -2.55
N ASP A 21 -2.75 0.44 -1.89
CA ASP A 21 -1.42 0.83 -2.38
C ASP A 21 -0.32 -0.10 -1.86
N GLU A 22 0.82 -0.06 -2.54
CA GLU A 22 2.04 -0.77 -2.17
C GLU A 22 3.16 0.18 -1.74
N THR A 23 3.92 -0.21 -0.71
CA THR A 23 5.12 0.52 -0.29
C THR A 23 6.30 -0.39 -0.04
N GLY A 24 7.46 0.00 -0.58
CA GLY A 24 8.73 -0.67 -0.35
C GLY A 24 9.45 -0.08 0.86
N ILE A 25 9.71 -0.93 1.85
CA ILE A 25 10.45 -0.61 3.06
C ILE A 25 11.86 -1.20 2.95
N LEU A 26 12.88 -0.34 3.01
CA LEU A 26 14.27 -0.75 3.10
C LEU A 26 14.68 -0.82 4.57
N ILE A 27 14.81 -2.04 5.09
CA ILE A 27 15.24 -2.27 6.47
C ILE A 27 16.70 -1.86 6.61
N GLY A 28 16.97 -0.98 7.58
CA GLY A 28 18.30 -0.43 7.82
C GLY A 28 18.57 0.89 7.09
N SER A 29 17.59 1.44 6.38
CA SER A 29 17.66 2.82 5.92
C SER A 29 17.60 3.77 7.12
N ILE A 30 18.65 4.57 7.29
CA ILE A 30 18.71 5.64 8.29
C ILE A 30 18.75 7.01 7.61
N GLY A 31 18.34 8.05 8.33
CA GLY A 31 18.50 9.42 7.87
C GLY A 31 19.98 9.75 7.70
N THR A 32 20.34 10.39 6.58
CA THR A 32 21.73 10.86 6.35
C THR A 32 22.08 12.13 7.12
N HIS A 33 21.06 12.78 7.71
CA HIS A 33 21.20 14.04 8.42
C HIS A 33 20.36 14.02 9.69
N ALA A 34 20.90 14.60 10.76
CA ALA A 34 20.21 14.80 12.02
C ALA A 34 20.59 16.18 12.59
N ARG A 35 19.87 16.63 13.62
CA ARG A 35 20.11 17.93 14.26
C ARG A 35 20.58 17.71 15.70
N SER A 36 21.50 18.55 16.15
CA SER A 36 21.98 18.60 17.54
C SER A 36 21.92 20.03 18.06
N TYR A 37 21.99 20.19 19.38
CA TYR A 37 22.16 21.51 19.99
C TYR A 37 23.49 22.14 19.56
N PRO A 38 23.57 23.49 19.48
CA PRO A 38 24.82 24.18 19.17
C PRO A 38 25.97 23.70 20.06
N GLY A 39 27.15 23.46 19.47
CA GLY A 39 28.34 22.97 20.18
C GLY A 39 28.34 21.48 20.50
N THR A 40 27.29 20.72 20.16
CA THR A 40 27.23 19.27 20.39
C THR A 40 27.25 18.49 19.08
N ARG A 41 27.86 17.30 19.07
CA ARG A 41 27.84 16.37 17.94
C ARG A 41 26.81 15.29 18.22
N LEU A 42 25.93 15.04 17.26
CA LEU A 42 25.06 13.85 17.28
C LEU A 42 25.84 12.65 16.76
N THR A 43 25.74 11.55 17.48
CA THR A 43 26.32 10.26 17.12
C THR A 43 25.18 9.26 17.03
N GLU A 44 25.07 8.55 15.92
CA GLU A 44 24.05 7.53 15.70
C GLU A 44 24.71 6.27 15.14
N LEU A 45 24.10 5.12 15.44
CA LEU A 45 24.57 3.83 14.94
C LEU A 45 24.04 3.62 13.52
N ASN A 46 24.96 3.47 12.57
CA ASN A 46 24.62 3.13 11.18
C ASN A 46 24.68 1.61 10.97
N PRO A 47 23.59 0.96 10.53
CA PRO A 47 23.60 -0.45 10.15
C PRO A 47 24.65 -0.72 9.05
N PHE A 48 25.56 -1.67 9.31
CA PHE A 48 26.63 -2.03 8.34
C PHE A 48 26.22 -3.15 7.35
N TYR A 49 25.06 -3.78 7.54
CA TYR A 49 24.60 -4.88 6.69
C TYR A 49 23.83 -4.39 5.46
N ARG A 50 23.78 -5.22 4.41
CA ARG A 50 23.00 -4.94 3.21
C ARG A 50 21.51 -4.85 3.58
N ALA A 51 20.90 -3.71 3.30
CA ALA A 51 19.49 -3.47 3.58
C ALA A 51 18.61 -4.55 2.94
N ALA A 52 17.72 -5.14 3.74
CA ALA A 52 16.69 -6.06 3.25
C ALA A 52 15.49 -5.25 2.76
N LYS A 53 14.90 -5.65 1.63
CA LYS A 53 13.68 -5.04 1.12
C LYS A 53 12.47 -5.83 1.59
N VAL A 54 11.51 -5.14 2.19
CA VAL A 54 10.18 -5.67 2.49
C VAL A 54 9.17 -4.82 1.75
N THR A 55 8.26 -5.44 1.01
CA THR A 55 7.15 -4.72 0.40
C THR A 55 5.90 -4.96 1.25
N ALA A 56 5.21 -3.89 1.63
CA ALA A 56 3.91 -3.95 2.27
C ALA A 56 2.84 -3.55 1.27
N ILE A 57 1.75 -4.31 1.21
CA ILE A 57 0.52 -3.96 0.50
C ILE A 57 -0.58 -3.77 1.53
N GLY A 58 -1.30 -2.65 1.41
CA GLY A 58 -2.31 -2.25 2.38
C GLY A 58 -3.57 -1.76 1.69
N ALA A 59 -4.70 -1.98 2.33
CA ALA A 59 -5.98 -1.40 1.95
C ALA A 59 -6.59 -0.66 3.13
N VAL A 60 -7.06 0.56 2.91
CA VAL A 60 -7.63 1.43 3.94
C VAL A 60 -8.98 2.00 3.49
N SER A 61 -9.91 2.12 4.42
CA SER A 61 -11.09 2.98 4.28
C SER A 61 -10.95 4.19 5.19
N ILE A 62 -11.92 5.11 5.13
CA ILE A 62 -11.94 6.29 6.00
C ILE A 62 -11.93 5.94 7.50
N ASN A 63 -12.45 4.75 7.87
CA ASN A 63 -12.64 4.36 9.26
C ASN A 63 -11.53 3.44 9.80
N LYS A 64 -10.86 2.67 8.94
CA LYS A 64 -9.88 1.67 9.39
C LYS A 64 -8.95 1.18 8.28
N VAL A 65 -7.85 0.57 8.71
CA VAL A 65 -7.07 -0.34 7.86
C VAL A 65 -7.86 -1.64 7.71
N LEU A 66 -8.12 -2.05 6.47
CA LEU A 66 -8.89 -3.25 6.14
C LEU A 66 -8.01 -4.49 6.03
N ALA A 67 -6.89 -4.35 5.33
CA ALA A 67 -5.98 -5.45 5.06
C ALA A 67 -4.53 -4.94 5.01
N LEU A 68 -3.61 -5.78 5.47
CA LEU A 68 -2.17 -5.53 5.38
C LEU A 68 -1.46 -6.88 5.17
N MET A 69 -0.57 -6.92 4.19
CA MET A 69 0.30 -8.08 3.97
C MET A 69 1.71 -7.59 3.65
N THR A 70 2.71 -8.26 4.23
CA THR A 70 4.13 -7.99 3.99
C THR A 70 4.79 -9.15 3.29
N ILE A 71 5.63 -8.86 2.30
CA ILE A 71 6.41 -9.85 1.55
C ILE A 71 7.86 -9.42 1.54
N ASN A 72 8.77 -10.39 1.67
CA ASN A 72 10.19 -10.17 1.44
C ASN A 72 10.41 -10.00 -0.06
N ASP A 73 11.08 -8.91 -0.47
CA ASP A 73 11.26 -8.49 -1.87
C ASP A 73 9.99 -7.94 -2.56
N SER A 74 10.02 -7.85 -3.88
CA SER A 74 9.00 -7.20 -4.70
C SER A 74 7.73 -8.04 -4.83
N ILE A 75 6.58 -7.37 -4.96
CA ILE A 75 5.30 -8.03 -5.20
C ILE A 75 5.23 -8.50 -6.66
N TYR A 76 4.82 -9.75 -6.85
CA TYR A 76 4.46 -10.34 -8.14
C TYR A 76 2.93 -10.44 -8.24
N GLY A 77 2.39 -10.56 -9.46
CA GLY A 77 0.93 -10.63 -9.65
C GLY A 77 0.22 -11.73 -8.85
N TRP A 78 0.84 -12.90 -8.65
CA TRP A 78 0.26 -13.98 -7.83
C TRP A 78 0.10 -13.58 -6.36
N ALA A 79 1.08 -12.85 -5.81
CA ALA A 79 1.03 -12.38 -4.43
C ALA A 79 -0.05 -11.32 -4.25
N PHE A 80 -0.25 -10.47 -5.26
CA PHE A 80 -1.36 -9.53 -5.29
C PHE A 80 -2.72 -10.26 -5.32
N ALA A 81 -2.87 -11.29 -6.16
CA ALA A 81 -4.10 -12.09 -6.18
C ALA A 81 -4.39 -12.74 -4.81
N VAL A 82 -3.36 -13.27 -4.12
CA VAL A 82 -3.51 -13.79 -2.75
C VAL A 82 -3.93 -12.69 -1.77
N PHE A 83 -3.37 -11.48 -1.88
CA PHE A 83 -3.80 -10.34 -1.06
C PHE A 83 -5.29 -10.04 -1.24
N ILE A 84 -5.73 -9.92 -2.49
CA ILE A 84 -7.13 -9.63 -2.83
C ILE A 84 -8.03 -10.74 -2.26
N GLU A 85 -7.77 -11.99 -2.62
CA GLU A 85 -8.63 -13.12 -2.28
C GLU A 85 -8.68 -13.40 -0.76
N LYS A 86 -7.52 -13.40 -0.08
CA LYS A 86 -7.42 -13.90 1.30
C LYS A 86 -7.51 -12.81 2.35
N PHE A 87 -7.14 -11.57 2.02
CA PHE A 87 -7.07 -10.48 3.00
C PHE A 87 -8.10 -9.39 2.72
N LEU A 88 -8.22 -8.93 1.47
CA LEU A 88 -9.09 -7.79 1.16
C LEU A 88 -10.56 -8.18 1.00
N CYS A 89 -10.90 -9.11 0.11
CA CYS A 89 -12.28 -9.48 -0.20
C CYS A 89 -13.11 -9.85 1.05
N PRO A 90 -12.60 -10.61 2.04
CA PRO A 90 -13.34 -10.90 3.26
C PRO A 90 -13.70 -9.68 4.12
N GLN A 91 -13.06 -8.54 3.89
CA GLN A 91 -13.27 -7.28 4.62
C GLN A 91 -14.14 -6.28 3.86
N LEU A 92 -14.43 -6.55 2.58
CA LEU A 92 -15.29 -5.71 1.76
C LEU A 92 -16.76 -5.93 2.08
N TRP A 93 -17.56 -4.89 1.88
CA TRP A 93 -19.01 -4.90 2.01
C TRP A 93 -19.66 -4.64 0.66
N VAL A 94 -20.96 -4.94 0.56
CA VAL A 94 -21.75 -4.63 -0.63
C VAL A 94 -21.72 -3.11 -0.89
N GLY A 95 -21.27 -2.71 -2.07
CA GLY A 95 -21.13 -1.31 -2.46
C GLY A 95 -19.75 -0.70 -2.17
N ALA A 96 -18.81 -1.45 -1.59
CA ALA A 96 -17.43 -1.00 -1.46
C ALA A 96 -16.78 -0.84 -2.85
N ILE A 97 -16.04 0.26 -3.03
CA ILE A 97 -15.35 0.60 -4.27
C ILE A 97 -13.86 0.63 -3.99
N VAL A 98 -13.15 -0.33 -4.58
CA VAL A 98 -11.69 -0.42 -4.46
C VAL A 98 -11.03 0.49 -5.49
N VAL A 99 -10.20 1.40 -5.00
CA VAL A 99 -9.37 2.31 -5.79
C VAL A 99 -7.92 1.86 -5.66
N MET A 100 -7.29 1.61 -6.80
CA MET A 100 -5.90 1.23 -6.93
C MET A 100 -5.30 1.88 -8.18
N ASP A 101 -3.98 1.90 -8.30
CA ASP A 101 -3.32 2.44 -9.48
C ASP A 101 -3.50 1.52 -10.71
N ASN A 102 -3.12 2.02 -11.89
CA ASN A 102 -3.35 1.34 -13.18
C ASN A 102 -2.19 0.41 -13.57
N LEU A 103 -1.54 -0.23 -12.59
CA LEU A 103 -0.37 -1.08 -12.82
C LEU A 103 -0.76 -2.40 -13.53
N PRO A 104 0.05 -2.94 -14.45
CA PRO A 104 -0.22 -4.23 -15.09
C PRO A 104 -0.37 -5.40 -14.11
N ALA A 105 0.30 -5.35 -12.95
CA ALA A 105 0.18 -6.36 -11.91
C ALA A 105 -1.24 -6.46 -11.33
N HIS A 106 -2.02 -5.38 -11.39
CA HIS A 106 -3.39 -5.31 -10.88
C HIS A 106 -4.44 -5.77 -11.91
N LYS A 107 -4.00 -6.07 -13.14
CA LYS A 107 -4.87 -6.43 -14.26
C LYS A 107 -4.87 -7.92 -14.58
N LEU A 108 -4.52 -8.76 -13.61
CA LEU A 108 -4.75 -10.19 -13.77
C LEU A 108 -6.23 -10.45 -13.96
N ALA A 109 -6.57 -11.29 -14.94
CA ALA A 109 -7.95 -11.62 -15.28
C ALA A 109 -8.76 -12.19 -14.09
N SER A 110 -8.08 -12.67 -13.05
CA SER A 110 -8.69 -13.18 -11.83
C SER A 110 -9.11 -12.11 -10.83
N ILE A 111 -8.58 -10.88 -10.90
CA ILE A 111 -8.78 -9.86 -9.84
C ILE A 111 -10.19 -9.25 -9.91
N GLU A 112 -10.64 -8.86 -11.09
CA GLU A 112 -11.96 -8.23 -11.25
C GLU A 112 -13.11 -9.15 -10.79
N PRO A 113 -13.15 -10.45 -11.15
CA PRO A 113 -14.16 -11.38 -10.63
C PRO A 113 -14.08 -11.67 -9.13
N MET A 114 -12.97 -11.34 -8.45
CA MET A 114 -12.86 -11.51 -6.99
C MET A 114 -13.51 -10.35 -6.22
N ILE A 115 -13.62 -9.18 -6.85
CA ILE A 115 -14.12 -7.95 -6.23
C ILE A 115 -15.61 -7.70 -6.59
N GLN A 116 -16.05 -8.15 -7.77
CA GLN A 116 -17.44 -8.10 -8.23
C GLN A 116 -18.32 -9.16 -7.57
#